data_AF-A0A1V5AHY9-F1
#
_entry.id   AF-A0A1V5AHY9-F1
#
_cell.length_a   1.000
_cell.length_b   1.000
_cell.length_c   1.000
_cell.angle_alpha   90.00
_cell.angle_beta   90.00
_cell.angle_gamma   90.00
#
_symmetry.space_group_name_H-M   'P 1'
#
loop_
_entity.id
_entity.type
_entity.pdbx_description
1 polymer ?
#
loop_
_entity_poly.entity_id
_entity_poly.type
_entity_poly.pdbx_seq_one_letter_code
_entity_poly.pdbx_strand_id
1 'polypeptide(L)' 'MAKKTDKYSGADLSAIVNEAVMLAIRECVLSGKAKEDAQVCEYKVEKKHFDEAMKKVQPTAAEADIYKRFTKAKAS' A
#
# COMPACT_ATOMS: atom_id res chain seq x y z
N MET A 1 6.48 11.19 -1.30
CA MET A 1 6.03 9.94 -0.64
C MET A 1 6.85 9.65 0.61
N ALA A 2 8.19 9.74 0.57
CA ALA A 2 9.07 9.50 1.73
C ALA A 2 8.63 10.17 3.05
N LYS A 3 8.23 11.46 3.03
CA LYS A 3 7.79 12.18 4.25
C LYS A 3 6.48 11.69 4.89
N LYS A 4 5.71 10.81 4.23
CA LYS A 4 4.43 10.27 4.74
C LYS A 4 4.55 8.82 5.23
N THR A 5 5.73 8.21 5.09
CA THR A 5 5.94 6.77 5.34
C THR A 5 6.83 6.49 6.55
N ASP A 6 7.17 7.50 7.37
CA ASP A 6 8.08 7.36 8.52
C ASP A 6 7.60 6.37 9.60
N LYS A 7 6.33 5.93 9.54
CA LYS A 7 5.74 4.93 10.46
C LYS A 7 5.34 3.62 9.76
N TYR A 8 5.68 3.47 8.48
CA TYR A 8 5.32 2.30 7.68
C TYR A 8 6.51 1.35 7.65
N SER A 9 6.29 0.10 8.04
CA SER A 9 7.26 -0.96 7.85
C SER A 9 7.40 -1.32 6.36
N GLY A 10 8.43 -2.09 6.01
CA GLY A 10 8.56 -2.63 4.64
C GLY A 10 7.35 -3.45 4.20
N ALA A 11 6.65 -4.11 5.14
CA ALA A 11 5.41 -4.82 4.86
C ALA A 11 4.26 -3.86 4.54
N ASP A 12 4.12 -2.76 5.29
CA ASP A 12 3.07 -1.77 5.03
C ASP A 12 3.30 -1.06 3.68
N LEU A 13 4.57 -0.76 3.34
CA LEU A 13 4.93 -0.22 2.03
C LEU A 13 4.57 -1.18 0.89
N SER A 14 4.84 -2.47 1.07
CA SER A 14 4.47 -3.50 0.08
C SER A 14 2.96 -3.60 -0.08
N ALA A 15 2.20 -3.52 1.01
CA ALA A 15 0.75 -3.49 0.97
C ALA A 15 0.21 -2.26 0.24
N ILE A 16 0.80 -1.07 0.46
CA ILE A 16 0.44 0.15 -0.28
C ILE A 16 0.69 -0.02 -1.78
N VAL A 17 1.85 -0.55 -2.17
CA VAL A 17 2.20 -0.74 -3.59
C VAL A 17 1.22 -1.70 -4.26
N ASN A 18 0.92 -2.83 -3.61
CA ASN A 18 -0.03 -3.80 -4.15
C ASN A 18 -1.43 -3.21 -4.30
N GLU A 19 -1.93 -2.49 -3.30
CA GLU A 19 -3.23 -1.83 -3.39
C GLU A 19 -3.27 -0.76 -4.50
N ALA A 20 -2.18 0.02 -4.66
CA ALA A 20 -2.08 1.01 -5.72
C ALA A 20 -2.11 0.38 -7.12
N VAL A 21 -1.43 -0.77 -7.31
CA VAL A 21 -1.48 -1.53 -8.57
C VAL A 21 -2.89 -2.03 -8.85
N MET A 22 -3.58 -2.60 -7.85
CA MET A 22 -4.94 -3.10 -8.02
C MET A 22 -5.95 -2.00 -8.32
N LEU A 23 -5.77 -0.81 -7.74
CA LEU A 23 -6.56 0.37 -8.06
C LEU A 23 -6.37 0.83 -9.51
N ALA A 24 -5.13 0.83 -10.00
CA ALA A 24 -4.81 1.18 -11.37
C ALA A 24 -5.43 0.17 -12.38
N ILE A 25 -5.31 -1.13 -12.10
CA ILE A 25 -5.95 -2.19 -12.89
C ILE A 25 -7.47 -1.99 -12.92
N ARG A 26 -8.09 -1.75 -11.76
CA ARG A 26 -9.53 -1.52 -11.65
C ARG A 26 -9.97 -0.31 -12.47
N GLU A 27 -9.24 0.81 -12.41
CA GLU A 27 -9.55 1.99 -13.23
C GLU A 27 -9.44 1.67 -14.73
N CYS A 28 -8.39 0.97 -15.15
CA CYS A 28 -8.17 0.61 -16.55
C CYS A 28 -9.33 -0.22 -17.12
N VAL A 29 -9.76 -1.23 -16.36
CA VAL A 29 -10.89 -2.11 -16.74
C VAL A 29 -12.21 -1.34 -16.76
N LEU A 30 -12.52 -0.58 -15.69
CA LEU A 30 -13.80 0.13 -15.60
C LEU A 30 -13.93 1.30 -16.59
N SER A 31 -12.81 1.90 -17.00
CA SER A 31 -12.81 2.97 -18.00
C SER A 31 -12.95 2.45 -19.45
N GLY A 32 -12.96 1.12 -19.65
CA GLY A 32 -13.03 0.51 -20.98
C GLY A 32 -11.78 0.76 -21.83
N LYS A 33 -10.69 1.22 -21.22
CA LYS A 33 -9.42 1.51 -21.90
C LYS A 33 -8.66 0.25 -22.29
N ALA A 34 -8.84 -0.83 -21.53
CA ALA A 34 -8.33 -2.15 -21.89
C ALA A 34 -9.43 -2.98 -22.55
N LYS A 35 -9.19 -3.38 -23.80
CA LYS A 35 -10.00 -4.36 -24.54
C LYS A 35 -9.43 -5.77 -24.46
N GLU A 36 -8.15 -5.88 -24.11
CA GLU A 36 -7.39 -7.11 -23.98
C GLU A 36 -6.48 -7.03 -22.75
N ASP A 37 -6.17 -8.18 -22.15
CA ASP A 37 -5.38 -8.26 -20.91
C ASP A 37 -4.00 -7.59 -21.04
N ALA A 38 -3.38 -7.66 -22.23
CA ALA A 38 -2.09 -7.02 -22.49
C ALA A 38 -2.13 -5.48 -22.28
N GLN A 39 -3.26 -4.83 -22.57
CA GLN A 39 -3.43 -3.38 -22.41
C GLN A 39 -3.56 -2.97 -20.93
N VAL A 40 -4.01 -3.89 -20.07
CA VAL A 40 -4.03 -3.67 -18.62
C VAL A 40 -2.60 -3.57 -18.08
N CYS A 41 -1.69 -4.40 -18.59
CA CYS A 41 -0.27 -4.42 -18.18
C CYS A 41 0.49 -3.14 -18.57
N GLU A 42 0.03 -2.42 -19.60
CA GLU A 42 0.63 -1.13 -20.01
C GLU A 42 0.09 0.07 -19.22
N TYR A 43 -0.95 -0.14 -18.42
CA TYR A 43 -1.59 0.95 -17.69
C TYR A 43 -0.71 1.45 -16.55
N LYS A 44 -0.48 2.77 -16.53
CA LYS A 44 0.45 3.39 -15.58
C LYS A 44 -0.17 3.60 -14.21
N VAL A 45 0.56 3.16 -13.18
CA VAL A 45 0.23 3.52 -11.80
C VAL A 45 0.57 5.00 -11.56
N GLU A 46 -0.46 5.82 -11.45
CA GLU A 46 -0.36 7.24 -11.10
C GLU A 46 -0.38 7.50 -9.59
N LYS A 47 0.05 8.71 -9.19
CA LYS A 47 0.06 9.17 -7.79
C LYS A 47 -1.30 9.05 -7.09
N LYS A 48 -2.40 9.27 -7.81
CA LYS A 48 -3.77 9.12 -7.27
C LYS A 48 -4.04 7.73 -6.68
N HIS A 49 -3.47 6.68 -7.29
CA HIS A 49 -3.63 5.31 -6.80
C HIS A 49 -2.88 5.10 -5.49
N PHE A 50 -1.69 5.70 -5.35
CA PHE A 50 -0.95 5.69 -4.08
C PHE A 50 -1.67 6.48 -2.99
N ASP A 51 -2.20 7.67 -3.33
CA ASP A 51 -2.95 8.50 -2.38
C ASP A 51 -4.23 7.78 -1.91
N GLU A 52 -4.91 7.03 -2.79
CA GLU A 52 -6.04 6.16 -2.45
C GLU A 52 -5.62 4.94 -1.61
N ALA A 53 -4.55 4.25 -2.00
CA ALA A 53 -4.03 3.09 -1.29
C ALA A 53 -3.63 3.44 0.15
N MET A 54 -2.99 4.60 0.36
CA MET A 54 -2.63 5.09 1.70
C MET A 54 -3.83 5.39 2.60
N LYS A 55 -5.01 5.68 2.06
CA LYS A 55 -6.24 5.83 2.87
C LYS A 55 -6.72 4.47 3.39
N LYS A 56 -6.50 3.41 2.62
CA LYS A 56 -6.96 2.05 2.94
C LYS A 56 -5.96 1.26 3.78
N VAL A 57 -4.66 1.41 3.49
CA VAL A 57 -3.59 0.70 4.19
C VAL A 57 -3.12 1.56 5.36
N GLN A 58 -3.59 1.19 6.55
CA GLN A 58 -3.13 1.76 7.81
C GLN A 58 -1.83 1.08 8.26
N PRO A 59 -0.87 1.81 8.85
CA PRO A 59 0.38 1.23 9.32
C PRO A 59 0.10 0.24 10.45
N THR A 60 0.63 -0.97 10.33
CA THR A 60 0.36 -2.07 11.27
C THR A 60 1.09 -1.92 12.61
N ALA A 61 2.13 -1.09 12.67
CA ALA A 61 2.85 -0.80 13.90
C ALA A 61 3.48 0.58 13.91
N ALA A 62 3.14 1.40 14.92
CA ALA A 62 4.10 2.37 15.40
C ALA A 62 5.23 1.57 16.08
N GLU A 63 6.49 1.74 15.68
CA GLU A 63 7.65 1.01 16.24
C GLU A 63 7.61 0.91 17.78
N ALA A 64 7.13 1.97 18.46
CA ALA A 64 6.96 2.02 19.90
C ALA A 64 6.07 0.91 20.51
N ASP A 65 5.03 0.45 19.81
CA ASP A 65 4.13 -0.59 20.31
C ASP A 65 4.73 -2.00 20.17
N ILE A 66 5.57 -2.22 19.16
CA ILE A 66 6.32 -3.48 19.00
C ILE A 66 7.33 -3.62 20.14
N TYR A 67 8.13 -2.59 20.40
CA TYR A 67 9.13 -2.61 21.48
C TYR A 67 8.48 -2.86 22.86
N LYS A 68 7.35 -2.20 23.17
CA LYS A 68 6.62 -2.43 24.43
C LYS A 68 6.11 -3.86 24.61
N ARG A 69 5.68 -4.51 23.52
CA ARG A 69 5.22 -5.92 23.56
C ARG A 69 6.38 -6.88 23.86
N PHE A 70 7.54 -6.66 23.24
CA PHE A 70 8.72 -7.50 23.49
C PHE A 70 9.31 -7.32 24.90
N THR A 71 9.29 -6.11 25.46
CA THR A 71 9.76 -5.88 26.84
C THR A 71 8.80 -6.46 27.88
N LYS A 72 7.48 -6.46 27.63
CA LYS A 72 6.50 -7.07 28.55
C LYS A 72 6.59 -8.60 28.55
N ALA A 73 6.82 -9.23 27.39
CA ALA A 73 6.90 -10.68 27.28
C ALA A 73 8.16 -11.30 27.92
N LYS A 74 9.24 -10.52 28.10
CA LYS A 74 10.46 -10.96 28.81
C LYS A 74 10.42 -10.73 30.33
N ALA A 75 9.44 -9.98 30.83
CA ALA A 75 9.31 -9.65 32.25
C ALA A 75 8.25 -10.50 32.96
N SER A 76 7.78 -11.59 32.33
CA SER A 76 6.82 -12.56 32.87
C SER A 76 7.45 -13.95 32.94
#